data_AF-A0A7J4IZ01-F1
#
_entry.id   AF-A0A7J4IZ01-F1
#
_cell.length_a   1.000
_cell.length_b   1.000
_cell.length_c   1.000
_cell.angle_alpha   90.00
_cell.angle_beta   90.00
_cell.angle_gamma   90.00
#
_symmetry.space_group_name_H-M   'P 1'
#
loop_
_entity.id
_entity.type
_entity.pdbx_description
1 polymer ?
#
loop_
_entity_poly.entity_id
_entity_poly.type
_entity_poly.pdbx_seq_one_letter_code
_entity_poly.pdbx_strand_id
1 'polypeptide(L)'
;MNIKDEQNAKYLLNKVTNSSKALQCNKDLIFKYYNESLASGQKLASIVNYLKVLSRLTEFVDKPYKEVSREELIVFFNNLKPLPVVLHTPTHTFTYDVKEYSPQTVMRYKTNVKTFFRWLFEGDLDAKRDTDGTPLQVSWIKCNYRKLPSRRPKEVLSREEVGEITKILAAKS
;
A
#
# COMPACT_ATOMS: atom_id res chain seq x y z
N MET A 1 2.12 -1.91 21.59
CA MET A 1 1.41 -2.25 20.34
C MET A 1 0.61 -1.02 19.92
N ASN A 2 0.60 -0.63 18.63
CA ASN A 2 -0.03 0.62 18.18
C ASN A 2 -1.52 0.37 17.87
N ILE A 3 -2.41 0.90 18.71
CA ILE A 3 -3.87 0.74 18.60
C ILE A 3 -4.39 1.13 17.21
N LYS A 4 -3.82 2.18 16.60
CA LYS A 4 -4.22 2.65 15.27
C LYS A 4 -3.89 1.63 14.18
N ASP A 5 -2.74 0.97 14.29
CA ASP A 5 -2.32 -0.03 13.29
C ASP A 5 -3.14 -1.32 13.40
N GLU A 6 -3.55 -1.71 14.62
CA GLU A 6 -4.48 -2.83 14.82
C GLU A 6 -5.85 -2.56 14.20
N GLN A 7 -6.41 -1.37 14.46
CA GLN A 7 -7.68 -0.95 13.86
C GLN A 7 -7.58 -0.93 12.33
N ASN A 8 -6.49 -0.40 11.79
CA ASN A 8 -6.24 -0.40 10.35
C ASN A 8 -6.13 -1.81 9.77
N ALA A 9 -5.41 -2.72 10.43
CA ALA A 9 -5.29 -4.10 9.98
C ALA A 9 -6.65 -4.81 9.96
N LYS A 10 -7.43 -4.68 11.05
CA LYS A 10 -8.80 -5.22 11.14
C LYS A 10 -9.71 -4.67 10.04
N TYR A 11 -9.68 -3.36 9.81
CA TYR A 11 -10.45 -2.73 8.74
C TYR A 11 -10.08 -3.29 7.36
N LEU A 12 -8.79 -3.43 7.05
CA LEU A 12 -8.33 -3.94 5.76
C LEU A 12 -8.66 -5.41 5.56
N LEU A 13 -8.51 -6.23 6.59
CA LEU A 13 -8.91 -7.64 6.55
C LEU A 13 -10.41 -7.75 6.30
N ASN A 14 -11.24 -7.03 7.05
CA ASN A 14 -12.70 -7.01 6.85
C ASN A 14 -13.06 -6.54 5.42
N LYS A 15 -12.37 -5.53 4.90
CA LYS A 15 -12.57 -5.06 3.53
C LYS A 15 -12.30 -6.17 2.51
N VAL A 16 -11.23 -6.94 2.68
CA VAL A 16 -10.91 -8.08 1.81
C VAL A 16 -11.95 -9.19 1.96
N THR A 17 -12.32 -9.55 3.19
CA THR A 17 -13.31 -10.61 3.48
C THR A 17 -14.66 -10.31 2.83
N ASN A 18 -15.11 -9.06 2.96
CA ASN A 18 -16.42 -8.62 2.49
C ASN A 18 -16.44 -8.22 1.02
N SER A 19 -15.30 -8.27 0.33
CA SER A 19 -15.25 -8.01 -1.11
C SER A 19 -15.95 -9.14 -1.87
N SER A 20 -16.98 -8.78 -2.65
CA SER A 20 -17.68 -9.70 -3.54
C SER A 20 -16.86 -10.06 -4.79
N LYS A 21 -15.88 -9.24 -5.15
CA LYS A 21 -14.98 -9.49 -6.29
C LYS A 21 -13.83 -10.45 -5.95
N ALA A 22 -13.49 -10.54 -4.67
CA ALA A 22 -12.37 -11.34 -4.22
C ALA A 22 -12.71 -12.83 -4.20
N LEU A 23 -11.91 -13.65 -4.87
CA LEU A 23 -12.00 -15.11 -4.74
C LEU A 23 -11.71 -15.56 -3.30
N GLN A 24 -12.43 -16.60 -2.84
CA GLN A 24 -12.26 -17.12 -1.48
C GLN A 24 -10.82 -17.58 -1.21
N CYS A 25 -10.19 -18.28 -2.16
CA CYS A 25 -8.80 -18.72 -2.03
C CYS A 25 -7.82 -17.55 -1.82
N ASN A 26 -8.05 -16.40 -2.46
CA ASN A 26 -7.22 -15.21 -2.29
C ASN A 26 -7.47 -14.55 -0.92
N LYS A 27 -8.71 -14.56 -0.43
CA LYS A 27 -9.04 -14.09 0.93
C LYS A 27 -8.29 -14.92 1.97
N ASP A 28 -8.38 -16.24 1.86
CA ASP A 28 -7.75 -17.18 2.79
C ASP A 28 -6.22 -17.02 2.81
N LEU A 29 -5.61 -16.81 1.63
CA LEU A 29 -4.18 -16.51 1.52
C LEU A 29 -3.78 -15.21 2.23
N ILE A 30 -4.59 -14.16 2.16
CA ILE A 30 -4.33 -12.90 2.86
C ILE A 30 -4.41 -13.09 4.38
N PHE A 31 -5.40 -13.84 4.87
CA PHE A 31 -5.50 -14.17 6.29
C PHE A 31 -4.33 -15.02 6.77
N LYS A 32 -3.94 -16.02 5.99
CA LYS A 32 -2.77 -16.86 6.28
C LYS A 32 -1.50 -16.01 6.36
N TYR A 33 -1.26 -15.17 5.34
CA TYR A 33 -0.11 -14.27 5.31
C TYR A 33 -0.07 -13.31 6.50
N TYR A 34 -1.22 -12.74 6.89
CA TYR A 34 -1.35 -11.88 8.06
C TYR A 34 -0.93 -12.59 9.35
N ASN A 35 -1.47 -13.79 9.60
CA ASN A 35 -1.19 -14.56 10.80
C ASN A 35 0.27 -15.01 10.87
N GLU A 36 0.83 -15.49 9.76
CA GLU A 36 2.24 -15.90 9.70
C GLU A 36 3.20 -14.70 9.83
N SER A 37 2.84 -13.56 9.25
CA SER A 37 3.62 -12.31 9.42
C SER A 37 3.62 -11.84 10.88
N LEU A 38 2.49 -11.96 11.59
CA LEU A 38 2.43 -11.68 13.01
C LEU A 38 3.26 -12.66 13.83
N ALA A 39 3.12 -13.96 13.56
CA ALA A 39 3.83 -15.02 14.28
C ALA A 39 5.36 -14.92 14.11
N SER A 40 5.82 -14.49 12.92
CA SER A 40 7.24 -14.24 12.64
C SER A 40 7.78 -12.92 13.24
N GLY A 41 6.96 -12.17 13.97
CA GLY A 41 7.37 -10.94 14.66
C GLY A 41 7.46 -9.70 13.75
N GLN A 42 6.84 -9.71 12.57
CA GLN A 42 6.80 -8.51 11.74
C GLN A 42 6.05 -7.37 12.43
N LYS A 43 6.55 -6.14 12.25
CA LYS A 43 5.88 -4.94 12.77
C LYS A 43 4.52 -4.78 12.11
N LEU A 44 3.49 -4.56 12.94
CA LEU A 44 2.12 -4.39 12.47
C LEU A 44 1.95 -3.28 11.42
N ALA A 45 2.69 -2.17 11.54
CA ALA A 45 2.72 -1.12 10.54
C ALA A 45 3.17 -1.61 9.15
N SER A 46 4.13 -2.55 9.10
CA SER A 46 4.56 -3.20 7.85
C SER A 46 3.45 -4.09 7.30
N ILE A 47 2.82 -4.89 8.16
CA ILE A 47 1.69 -5.76 7.81
C ILE A 47 0.52 -4.95 7.24
N VAL A 48 0.16 -3.83 7.86
CA VAL A 48 -0.86 -2.90 7.34
C VAL A 48 -0.49 -2.39 5.95
N ASN A 49 0.78 -2.08 5.69
CA ASN A 49 1.20 -1.68 4.35
C ASN A 49 1.08 -2.82 3.33
N TYR A 50 1.38 -4.07 3.72
CA TYR A 50 1.13 -5.22 2.85
C TYR A 50 -0.37 -5.37 2.56
N LEU A 51 -1.22 -5.37 3.59
CA LEU A 51 -2.68 -5.50 3.45
C LEU A 51 -3.30 -4.41 2.57
N LYS A 52 -2.80 -3.17 2.64
CA LYS A 52 -3.23 -2.08 1.73
C LYS A 52 -2.97 -2.44 0.27
N VAL A 53 -1.80 -2.96 -0.05
CA VAL A 53 -1.42 -3.35 -1.42
C VAL A 53 -2.19 -4.59 -1.85
N LEU A 54 -2.29 -5.60 -0.98
CA LEU A 54 -2.99 -6.84 -1.26
C LEU A 54 -4.48 -6.60 -1.50
N SER A 55 -5.16 -5.78 -0.70
CA SER A 55 -6.57 -5.45 -0.92
C SER A 55 -6.84 -4.83 -2.30
N ARG A 56 -5.92 -3.99 -2.80
CA ARG A 56 -6.00 -3.43 -4.15
C ARG A 56 -5.76 -4.48 -5.22
N LEU A 57 -4.79 -5.36 -5.00
CA LEU A 57 -4.51 -6.47 -5.91
C LEU A 57 -5.71 -7.42 -5.97
N THR A 58 -6.35 -7.73 -4.83
CA THR A 58 -7.56 -8.57 -4.77
C THR A 58 -8.73 -7.96 -5.55
N GLU A 59 -8.88 -6.63 -5.53
CA GLU A 59 -9.92 -5.95 -6.31
C GLU A 59 -9.61 -5.94 -7.82
N PHE A 60 -8.34 -6.14 -8.19
CA PHE A 60 -7.87 -6.10 -9.57
C PHE A 60 -7.86 -7.46 -10.26
N VAL A 61 -7.52 -8.54 -9.54
CA VAL A 61 -7.45 -9.90 -10.10
C VAL A 61 -8.69 -10.72 -9.77
N ASP A 62 -9.19 -11.45 -10.75
CA ASP A 62 -10.36 -12.32 -10.67
C ASP A 62 -9.99 -13.82 -10.63
N LYS A 63 -8.72 -14.13 -10.41
CA LYS A 63 -8.15 -15.49 -10.40
C LYS A 63 -7.21 -15.72 -9.21
N PRO A 64 -6.88 -16.99 -8.89
CA PRO A 64 -5.96 -17.31 -7.81
C PRO A 64 -4.61 -16.58 -7.98
N TYR A 65 -4.03 -16.07 -6.88
CA TYR A 65 -2.78 -15.32 -6.96
C TYR A 65 -1.63 -16.07 -7.64
N LYS A 66 -1.59 -17.40 -7.51
CA LYS A 66 -0.57 -18.25 -8.14
C LYS A 66 -0.65 -18.23 -9.68
N GLU A 67 -1.81 -17.93 -10.24
CA GLU A 67 -2.09 -17.91 -11.68
C GLU A 67 -1.99 -16.50 -12.30
N VAL A 68 -1.66 -15.50 -11.49
CA VAL A 68 -1.46 -14.13 -11.97
C VAL A 68 -0.15 -14.08 -12.77
N SER A 69 -0.26 -13.67 -14.02
CA SER A 69 0.87 -13.54 -14.93
C SER A 69 1.69 -12.27 -14.66
N ARG A 70 2.91 -12.26 -15.21
CA ARG A 70 3.75 -11.05 -15.22
C ARG A 70 3.03 -9.89 -15.89
N GLU A 71 2.37 -10.15 -17.01
CA GLU A 71 1.69 -9.17 -17.85
C GLU A 71 0.57 -8.48 -17.07
N GLU A 72 -0.20 -9.25 -16.31
CA GLU A 72 -1.27 -8.70 -15.46
C GLU A 72 -0.73 -7.89 -14.29
N LEU A 73 0.40 -8.28 -13.70
CA LEU A 73 1.07 -7.45 -12.69
C LEU A 73 1.58 -6.15 -13.29
N ILE A 74 2.07 -6.14 -14.54
CA ILE A 74 2.43 -4.91 -15.26
C ILE A 74 1.19 -4.02 -15.41
N VAL A 75 0.07 -4.58 -15.86
CA VAL A 75 -1.20 -3.84 -16.01
C VAL A 75 -1.66 -3.30 -14.65
N PHE A 76 -1.58 -4.09 -13.58
CA PHE A 76 -1.87 -3.64 -12.22
C PHE A 76 -1.05 -2.42 -11.83
N PHE A 77 0.28 -2.48 -11.99
CA PHE A 77 1.17 -1.37 -11.63
C PHE A 77 0.94 -0.12 -12.49
N ASN A 78 0.64 -0.29 -13.78
CA ASN A 78 0.36 0.83 -14.70
C ASN A 78 -1.00 1.50 -14.38
N ASN A 79 -1.93 0.77 -13.78
CA ASN A 79 -3.26 1.29 -13.40
C ASN A 79 -3.34 1.72 -11.93
N LEU A 80 -2.22 1.79 -11.21
CA LEU A 80 -2.21 2.28 -9.83
C LEU A 80 -2.57 3.76 -9.76
N LYS A 81 -3.79 4.04 -9.31
CA LYS A 81 -4.27 5.40 -9.04
C LYS A 81 -4.48 5.62 -7.55
N PRO A 82 -4.03 6.78 -7.01
CA PRO A 82 -4.35 7.17 -5.64
C PRO A 82 -5.86 7.33 -5.45
N LEU A 83 -6.32 7.07 -4.23
CA LEU A 83 -7.67 7.44 -3.83
C LEU A 83 -7.71 8.95 -3.57
N PRO A 84 -8.86 9.61 -3.79
CA PRO A 84 -9.08 10.97 -3.34
C PRO A 84 -8.74 11.10 -1.86
N VAL A 85 -8.05 12.18 -1.49
CA VAL A 85 -7.73 12.44 -0.10
C VAL A 85 -8.85 13.28 0.49
N VAL A 86 -9.47 12.76 1.55
CA VAL A 86 -10.50 13.45 2.32
C VAL A 86 -9.86 14.03 3.58
N LEU A 87 -9.87 15.35 3.70
CA LEU A 87 -9.44 16.08 4.88
C LEU A 87 -10.67 16.59 5.62
N HIS A 88 -10.84 16.11 6.85
CA HIS A 88 -11.85 16.63 7.76
C HIS A 88 -11.20 17.67 8.68
N THR A 89 -11.71 18.89 8.63
CA THR A 89 -11.51 19.90 9.67
C THR A 89 -12.78 19.97 10.53
N PRO A 90 -12.74 20.59 11.72
CA PRO A 90 -13.94 20.73 12.55
C PRO A 90 -15.12 21.42 11.85
N THR A 91 -14.86 22.18 10.77
CA THR A 91 -15.85 22.99 10.09
C THR A 91 -16.11 22.59 8.63
N HIS A 92 -15.19 21.87 7.98
CA HIS A 92 -15.27 21.57 6.55
C HIS A 92 -14.69 20.20 6.21
N THR A 93 -15.20 19.60 5.13
CA THR A 93 -14.60 18.41 4.51
C THR A 93 -14.10 18.79 3.12
N PHE A 94 -12.80 18.67 2.90
CA PHE A 94 -12.16 18.92 1.61
C PHE A 94 -11.78 17.59 0.97
N THR A 95 -12.18 17.38 -0.28
CA THR A 95 -11.72 16.24 -1.08
C THR A 95 -10.89 16.77 -2.24
N TYR A 96 -9.67 16.25 -2.41
CA TYR A 96 -8.86 16.56 -3.57
C TYR A 96 -8.37 15.29 -4.26
N ASP A 97 -8.40 15.34 -5.59
CA ASP A 97 -7.94 14.27 -6.45
C ASP A 97 -6.42 14.34 -6.61
N VAL A 98 -5.74 13.31 -6.12
CA VAL A 98 -4.33 13.13 -6.39
C VAL A 98 -4.21 12.52 -7.78
N LYS A 99 -3.43 13.15 -8.69
CA LYS A 99 -3.28 12.63 -10.05
C LYS A 99 -2.50 11.31 -10.07
N GLU A 100 -1.40 11.24 -9.31
CA GLU A 100 -0.47 10.13 -9.35
C GLU A 100 0.13 9.82 -7.97
N TYR A 101 0.51 8.56 -7.75
CA TYR A 101 1.27 8.17 -6.56
C TYR A 101 2.70 8.70 -6.63
N SER A 102 3.25 9.08 -5.48
CA SER A 102 4.68 9.38 -5.39
C SER A 102 5.52 8.17 -5.84
N PRO A 103 6.72 8.38 -6.41
CA PRO A 103 7.62 7.29 -6.78
C PRO A 103 7.92 6.34 -5.60
N GLN A 104 7.98 6.88 -4.38
CA GLN A 104 8.18 6.10 -3.17
C GLN A 104 6.98 5.19 -2.85
N THR A 105 5.75 5.66 -3.07
CA THR A 105 4.55 4.85 -2.89
C THR A 105 4.51 3.72 -3.92
N VAL A 106 4.74 4.01 -5.20
CA VAL A 106 4.79 2.99 -6.26
C VAL A 106 5.87 1.95 -5.97
N MET A 107 7.05 2.39 -5.51
CA MET A 107 8.12 1.48 -5.08
C MET A 107 7.67 0.57 -3.94
N ARG A 108 6.99 1.12 -2.92
CA ARG A 108 6.48 0.33 -1.81
C ARG A 108 5.44 -0.71 -2.27
N TYR A 109 4.58 -0.37 -3.22
CA TYR A 109 3.66 -1.33 -3.85
C TYR A 109 4.43 -2.48 -4.50
N LYS A 110 5.43 -2.17 -5.33
CA LYS A 110 6.29 -3.16 -6.00
C LYS A 110 6.98 -4.09 -5.00
N THR A 111 7.63 -3.53 -3.98
CA THR A 111 8.28 -4.33 -2.92
C THR A 111 7.29 -5.23 -2.22
N ASN A 112 6.11 -4.72 -1.86
CA ASN A 112 5.10 -5.47 -1.13
C ASN A 112 4.55 -6.66 -1.94
N VAL A 113 4.26 -6.44 -3.23
CA VAL A 113 3.84 -7.52 -4.13
C VAL A 113 4.96 -8.56 -4.27
N LYS A 114 6.21 -8.13 -4.51
CA LYS A 114 7.34 -9.06 -4.66
C LYS A 114 7.55 -9.92 -3.41
N THR A 115 7.49 -9.31 -2.23
CA THR A 115 7.60 -10.02 -0.94
C THR A 115 6.47 -11.03 -0.75
N PHE A 116 5.23 -10.63 -1.02
CA PHE A 116 4.08 -11.53 -0.90
C PHE A 116 4.18 -12.73 -1.86
N PHE A 117 4.56 -12.52 -3.12
CA PHE A 117 4.70 -13.63 -4.07
C PHE A 117 5.86 -14.56 -3.70
N ARG A 118 6.96 -14.05 -3.12
CA ARG A 118 8.02 -14.91 -2.58
C ARG A 118 7.50 -15.84 -1.49
N TRP A 119 6.70 -15.31 -0.56
CA TRP A 119 6.03 -16.10 0.47
C TRP A 119 4.98 -17.07 -0.10
N LEU A 120 4.18 -16.63 -1.08
CA LEU A 120 3.10 -17.43 -1.67
C LEU A 120 3.61 -18.73 -2.30
N PHE A 121 4.81 -18.66 -2.86
CA PHE A 121 5.50 -19.79 -3.47
C PHE A 121 6.49 -20.45 -2.51
N GLU A 122 6.61 -20.04 -1.25
CA GLU A 122 7.55 -20.68 -0.32
C GLU A 122 7.25 -22.17 -0.17
N GLY A 123 8.28 -23.03 -0.34
CA GLY A 123 8.14 -24.49 -0.34
C GLY A 123 7.55 -25.09 -1.62
N ASP A 124 7.16 -24.28 -2.61
CA ASP A 124 6.68 -24.74 -3.92
C ASP A 124 7.88 -25.12 -4.80
N LEU A 125 8.08 -26.42 -5.02
CA LEU A 125 9.18 -27.02 -5.79
C LEU A 125 8.97 -26.89 -7.31
N ASP A 126 7.72 -26.82 -7.76
CA ASP A 126 7.36 -26.73 -9.18
C ASP A 126 7.38 -25.27 -9.68
N ALA A 127 7.45 -24.32 -8.76
CA ALA A 127 7.51 -22.90 -9.07
C ALA A 127 8.80 -22.55 -9.85
N LYS A 128 8.63 -22.03 -11.06
CA LYS A 128 9.74 -21.49 -11.85
C LYS A 128 10.33 -20.26 -11.16
N ARG A 129 11.63 -20.29 -10.86
CA ARG A 129 12.37 -19.24 -10.14
C ARG A 129 13.54 -18.71 -10.93
N ASP A 130 13.97 -17.50 -10.59
CA ASP A 130 15.27 -16.96 -11.00
C ASP A 130 16.41 -17.54 -10.14
N THR A 131 17.64 -17.06 -10.40
CA THR A 131 18.86 -17.44 -9.67
C THR A 131 18.79 -17.13 -8.18
N ASP A 132 17.98 -16.15 -7.77
CA ASP A 132 17.84 -15.72 -6.38
C ASP A 132 16.68 -16.44 -5.66
N GLY A 133 16.08 -17.45 -6.30
CA GLY A 133 14.94 -18.20 -5.78
C GLY A 133 13.63 -17.41 -5.78
N THR A 134 13.56 -16.29 -6.50
CA THR A 134 12.33 -15.49 -6.64
C THR A 134 11.47 -16.03 -7.79
N PRO A 135 10.14 -16.15 -7.62
CA PRO A 135 9.26 -16.61 -8.69
C PRO A 135 9.39 -15.72 -9.95
N LEU A 136 9.49 -16.34 -11.14
CA LEU A 136 9.70 -15.61 -12.41
C LEU A 136 8.62 -14.56 -12.70
N GLN A 137 7.41 -14.77 -12.16
CA GLN A 137 6.27 -13.85 -12.27
C GLN A 137 6.58 -12.46 -11.68
N VAL A 138 7.47 -12.38 -10.68
CA VAL A 138 7.82 -11.16 -9.94
C VAL A 138 9.32 -10.86 -9.94
N SER A 139 10.17 -11.71 -10.51
CA SER A 139 11.63 -11.51 -10.55
C SER A 139 12.03 -10.18 -11.22
N TRP A 140 11.36 -9.84 -12.32
CA TRP A 140 11.55 -8.62 -13.11
C TRP A 140 11.23 -7.32 -12.34
N ILE A 141 10.52 -7.39 -11.21
CA ILE A 141 10.19 -6.23 -10.39
C ILE A 141 11.48 -5.70 -9.76
N LYS A 142 11.96 -4.58 -10.29
CA LYS A 142 13.12 -3.84 -9.75
C LYS A 142 12.69 -3.00 -8.55
N CYS A 143 13.27 -3.30 -7.39
CA CYS A 143 13.05 -2.55 -6.15
C CYS A 143 14.14 -1.49 -5.91
N ASN A 144 14.75 -0.95 -6.98
CA ASN A 144 15.94 -0.09 -6.88
C ASN A 144 15.63 1.24 -6.21
N TYR A 145 16.26 1.46 -5.07
CA TYR A 145 16.19 2.67 -4.27
C TYR A 145 17.18 3.72 -4.80
N ARG A 146 16.67 4.83 -5.34
CA ARG A 146 17.41 6.09 -5.27
C ARG A 146 16.99 6.79 -3.98
N LYS A 147 17.95 7.05 -3.10
CA LYS A 147 17.78 7.83 -1.87
C LYS A 147 17.33 9.23 -2.28
N LEU A 148 16.02 9.46 -2.37
CA LEU A 148 15.49 10.81 -2.57
C LEU A 148 16.02 11.65 -1.40
N PRO A 149 16.55 12.87 -1.66
CA PRO A 149 17.03 13.72 -0.59
C PRO A 149 15.90 13.90 0.43
N SER A 150 16.19 13.61 1.70
CA SER A 150 15.21 13.69 2.78
C SER A 150 14.91 15.15 3.10
N ARG A 151 14.11 15.81 2.26
CA ARG A 151 13.53 17.11 2.60
C ARG A 151 12.12 17.13 2.04
N ARG A 152 11.13 16.87 2.91
CA ARG A 152 9.99 17.77 2.88
C ARG A 152 10.60 19.15 3.17
N PRO A 153 10.39 20.18 2.35
CA PRO A 153 10.59 21.52 2.86
C PRO A 153 9.83 21.55 4.19
N LYS A 154 10.52 21.89 5.28
CA LYS A 154 9.76 22.41 6.40
C LYS A 154 9.22 23.72 5.83
N GLU A 155 8.03 23.70 5.23
CA GLU A 155 7.22 24.90 5.05
C GLU A 155 6.86 25.35 6.46
N VAL A 156 7.85 25.87 7.18
CA VAL A 156 7.63 26.78 8.28
C VAL A 156 7.17 28.02 7.56
N LEU A 157 5.89 28.36 7.72
CA LEU A 157 5.37 29.65 7.30
C LEU A 157 6.36 30.72 7.77
N SER A 158 6.78 31.61 6.87
CA SER A 158 7.65 32.71 7.27
C SER A 158 6.96 33.56 8.34
N ARG A 159 7.73 34.32 9.14
CA ARG A 159 7.13 35.25 10.11
C ARG A 159 6.15 36.21 9.43
N GLU A 160 6.39 36.57 8.17
CA GLU A 160 5.48 37.41 7.40
C GLU A 160 4.17 36.68 7.08
N GLU A 161 4.22 35.42 6.66
CA GLU A 161 3.03 34.62 6.35
C GLU A 161 2.16 34.39 7.59
N VAL A 162 2.77 34.20 8.76
CA VAL A 162 2.07 34.14 10.06
C VAL A 162 1.46 35.50 10.42
N GLY A 163 2.15 36.60 10.09
CA GLY A 163 1.66 37.97 10.28
C GLY A 163 0.43 38.30 9.43
N GLU A 164 0.38 37.84 8.18
CA GLU A 164 -0.78 38.06 7.31
C GLU A 164 -2.00 37.22 7.74
N ILE A 165 -1.79 35.97 8.17
CA ILE A 165 -2.88 35.13 8.70
C ILE A 165 -3.50 35.76 9.96
N THR A 166 -2.67 36.30 10.86
CA THR A 166 -3.13 36.95 12.09
C THR A 166 -3.89 38.25 11.83
N LYS A 167 -3.49 39.05 10.83
CA LYS A 167 -4.25 40.24 10.40
C LYS A 167 -5.61 39.88 9.81
N ILE A 168 -5.68 38.85 8.97
CA ILE A 168 -6.95 38.40 8.36
C ILE A 168 -7.93 37.88 9.42
N LEU A 169 -7.42 37.23 10.47
CA LEU A 169 -8.23 36.77 11.60
C LEU A 169 -8.69 37.92 12.51
N ALA A 170 -7.84 38.93 12.72
CA ALA A 170 -8.18 40.11 13.52
C ALA A 170 -9.18 41.05 12.80
N ALA A 171 -9.15 41.13 11.48
CA ALA A 171 -10.08 41.93 10.68
C ALA A 171 -11.48 41.31 10.52
N LYS A 172 -11.67 40.06 10.98
CA LYS A 172 -12.95 39.33 10.95
C LYS A 172 -13.60 39.16 12.34
N SER A 173 -12.97 39.71 13.39
CA SER A 173 -13.53 39.82 14.74
C SER A 173 -14.00 41.25 15.01
#